data_AF-A0A2V6GP13-F1
#
_entry.id   AF-A0A2V6GP13-F1
#
_cell.length_a   1.000
_cell.length_b   1.000
_cell.length_c   1.000
_cell.angle_alpha   90.00
_cell.angle_beta   90.00
_cell.angle_gamma   90.00
#
_symmetry.space_group_name_H-M   'P 1'
#
loop_
_entity.id
_entity.type
_entity.pdbx_description
1 polymer ?
#
loop_
_entity_poly.entity_id
_entity_poly.type
_entity_poly.pdbx_seq_one_letter_code
_entity_poly.pdbx_strand_id
1 'polypeptide(L)' 'MLGSGNLASLAEIQAQTSAAAEAVRNLKKLLSIPAGETISIVRLKVDPVWDAIRNDPSFQELLAGKELVGPNK' A
#
# COMPACT_ATOMS: atom_id res chain seq x y z
N MET A 1 12.51 -9.10 13.92
CA MET A 1 12.22 -8.81 12.50
C MET A 1 10.88 -9.47 12.16
N LEU A 2 9.75 -8.83 12.50
CA LEU A 2 8.43 -9.29 12.09
C LEU A 2 8.13 -8.54 10.79
N GLY A 3 8.43 -9.22 9.68
CA GLY A 3 8.69 -8.61 8.38
C GLY A 3 7.46 -7.99 7.72
N SER A 4 7.75 -7.03 6.84
CA SER A 4 6.86 -6.34 5.90
C SER A 4 5.72 -7.18 5.31
N GLY A 5 5.91 -8.50 5.12
CA GLY A 5 4.87 -9.42 4.64
C GLY A 5 3.60 -9.44 5.49
N ASN A 6 3.71 -9.34 6.83
CA ASN A 6 2.53 -9.34 7.71
C ASN A 6 1.67 -8.08 7.56
N LEU A 7 2.29 -6.94 7.21
CA LEU A 7 1.58 -5.68 7.00
C LEU A 7 0.89 -5.64 5.63
N ALA A 8 1.47 -6.26 4.60
CA ALA A 8 0.87 -6.35 3.28
C ALA A 8 -0.42 -7.19 3.32
N SER A 9 -0.36 -8.40 3.89
CA SER A 9 -1.55 -9.26 4.01
C SER A 9 -2.63 -8.64 4.88
N LEU A 10 -2.27 -7.90 5.94
CA LEU A 10 -3.25 -7.17 6.74
C LEU A 10 -3.92 -6.03 5.96
N ALA A 11 -3.15 -5.28 5.16
CA ALA A 11 -3.69 -4.20 4.33
C ALA A 11 -4.66 -4.74 3.26
N GLU A 12 -4.38 -5.91 2.67
CA GLU A 12 -5.28 -6.57 1.72
C GLU A 12 -6.63 -6.96 2.36
N ILE A 13 -6.61 -7.53 3.58
CA ILE A 13 -7.84 -7.87 4.32
C ILE A 13 -8.61 -6.60 4.70
N GLN A 14 -7.91 -5.57 5.15
CA GLN A 14 -8.52 -4.29 5.52
C GLN A 14 -9.13 -3.56 4.32
N ALA A 15 -8.54 -3.69 3.13
CA ALA A 15 -9.08 -3.12 1.90
C ALA A 15 -10.40 -3.79 1.48
N GLN A 16 -10.58 -5.07 1.79
CA GLN A 16 -11.80 -5.82 1.49
C GLN A 16 -12.91 -5.67 2.55
N THR A 17 -12.64 -4.93 3.63
CA THR A 17 -13.58 -4.68 4.72
C THR A 17 -13.83 -3.16 4.88
N SER A 18 -14.71 -2.74 5.79
CA SER A 18 -14.95 -1.31 6.06
C SER A 18 -13.76 -0.58 6.73
N ALA A 19 -12.54 -1.13 6.66
CA ALA A 19 -11.33 -0.62 7.29
C ALA A 19 -10.36 0.06 6.29
N ALA A 20 -10.89 0.66 5.22
CA ALA A 20 -10.11 1.32 4.17
C ALA A 20 -9.07 2.32 4.70
N ALA A 21 -9.42 3.10 5.74
CA ALA A 21 -8.52 4.07 6.34
C ALA A 21 -7.31 3.41 7.05
N GLU A 22 -7.49 2.23 7.66
CA GLU A 22 -6.40 1.46 8.26
C GLU A 22 -5.50 0.84 7.18
N ALA A 23 -6.10 0.32 6.10
CA ALA A 23 -5.37 -0.21 4.96
C ALA A 23 -4.43 0.86 4.38
N VAL A 24 -4.93 2.06 4.11
CA VAL A 24 -4.13 3.19 3.59
C VAL A 24 -3.00 3.59 4.55
N ARG A 25 -3.23 3.57 5.87
CA ARG A 25 -2.17 3.83 6.87
C ARG A 25 -1.06 2.80 6.82
N ASN A 26 -1.40 1.52 6.66
CA ASN A 26 -0.42 0.43 6.56
C ASN A 26 0.35 0.49 5.24
N LEU A 27 -0.32 0.81 4.13
CA LEU A 27 0.34 1.02 2.83
C LEU A 27 1.31 2.21 2.85
N LYS A 28 0.95 3.33 3.50
CA LYS A 28 1.86 4.48 3.70
C LYS A 28 3.13 4.06 4.45
N LYS A 29 3.01 3.24 5.49
CA LYS A 29 4.17 2.72 6.23
C LYS A 29 5.02 1.80 5.36
N LEU A 30 4.40 0.90 4.60
CA LEU A 30 5.10 -0.02 3.71
C LEU A 30 5.89 0.71 2.61
N LEU A 31 5.30 1.75 2.00
CA LEU A 31 5.96 2.58 0.99
C LEU A 31 7.03 3.53 1.55
N SER A 32 7.04 3.75 2.87
CA SER A 32 8.08 4.54 3.56
C SER A 32 9.31 3.71 3.93
N ILE A 33 9.18 2.39 3.91
CA ILE A 33 10.27 1.45 4.11
C ILE A 33 10.79 1.10 2.71
N PRO A 34 12.10 1.02 2.47
CA PRO A 34 12.65 0.44 1.25
C PRO A 34 12.34 -1.07 1.19
N ALA A 35 11.07 -1.40 0.97
CA ALA A 35 10.49 -2.74 0.90
C ALA A 35 9.86 -2.98 -0.50
N GLY A 36 10.46 -2.35 -1.52
CA GLY A 36 9.98 -2.29 -2.91
C GLY A 36 9.78 -3.64 -3.60
N GLU A 37 10.13 -4.76 -2.95
CA GLU A 37 9.83 -6.11 -3.45
C GLU A 37 8.39 -6.57 -3.12
N THR A 38 7.75 -6.04 -2.08
CA THR A 38 6.42 -6.52 -1.62
C THR A 38 5.28 -5.58 -2.03
N ILE A 39 5.47 -4.27 -1.93
CA ILE A 39 4.47 -3.25 -2.28
C ILE A 39 5.17 -2.09 -2.99
N SER A 40 4.58 -1.63 -4.09
CA SER A 40 5.00 -0.45 -4.85
C SER A 40 3.78 0.33 -5.34
N ILE A 41 3.97 1.61 -5.67
CA ILE A 41 2.86 2.43 -6.21
C ILE A 41 2.33 1.82 -7.51
N VAL A 42 3.19 1.20 -8.32
CA VAL A 42 2.80 0.52 -9.56
C VAL A 42 1.88 -0.67 -9.25
N ARG A 43 2.26 -1.52 -8.28
CA ARG A 43 1.44 -2.66 -7.83
C ARG A 43 0.06 -2.20 -7.36
N LEU A 44 0.00 -1.15 -6.54
CA LEU A 44 -1.25 -0.61 -6.01
C LEU A 44 -2.21 -0.12 -7.11
N LYS A 45 -1.69 0.30 -8.27
CA LYS A 45 -2.51 0.75 -9.42
C LYS A 45 -3.06 -0.40 -10.26
N VAL A 46 -2.35 -1.52 -10.34
CA VAL A 46 -2.71 -2.63 -11.26
C VAL A 46 -3.38 -3.80 -10.58
N ASP A 47 -3.12 -4.01 -9.29
CA ASP A 47 -3.59 -5.19 -8.56
C ASP A 47 -5.08 -5.01 -8.17
N PRO A 48 -5.98 -5.91 -8.61
CA PRO A 48 -7.42 -5.78 -8.39
C PRO A 48 -7.83 -5.91 -6.92
N VAL A 49 -6.94 -6.42 -6.04
CA VAL A 49 -7.21 -6.50 -4.59
C VAL A 49 -7.53 -5.13 -3.98
N TRP A 50 -7.06 -4.04 -4.61
CA TRP A 50 -7.28 -2.67 -4.16
C TRP A 50 -8.54 -2.02 -4.75
N ASP A 51 -9.27 -2.71 -5.63
CA ASP A 51 -10.45 -2.13 -6.30
C ASP A 51 -11.52 -1.66 -5.32
N ALA A 52 -11.64 -2.35 -4.17
CA ALA A 52 -12.54 -1.99 -3.09
C ALA A 52 -12.24 -0.60 -2.47
N ILE A 53 -10.98 -0.17 -2.46
CA ILE A 53 -10.54 1.13 -1.91
C ILE A 53 -10.04 2.10 -2.99
N ARG A 54 -10.14 1.73 -4.27
CA ARG A 54 -9.59 2.50 -5.39
C ARG A 54 -10.19 3.90 -5.54
N ASN A 55 -11.44 4.05 -5.09
CA ASN A 55 -12.16 5.33 -5.08
C ASN A 55 -12.04 6.07 -3.75
N ASP A 56 -11.33 5.54 -2.75
CA ASP A 56 -11.12 6.23 -1.47
C ASP A 56 -10.17 7.44 -1.68
N PRO A 57 -10.54 8.64 -1.22
CA PRO A 57 -9.70 9.83 -1.38
C PRO A 57 -8.30 9.68 -0.79
N SER A 58 -8.18 8.99 0.35
CA SER A 58 -6.89 8.78 1.03
C SER A 58 -6.01 7.81 0.23
N PHE A 59 -6.62 6.84 -0.46
CA PHE A 59 -5.91 5.93 -1.36
C PHE A 59 -5.46 6.64 -2.63
N GLN A 60 -6.28 7.53 -3.21
CA GLN A 60 -5.86 8.32 -4.36
C GLN A 60 -4.71 9.29 -4.04
N GLU A 61 -4.74 9.93 -2.88
CA GLU A 61 -3.60 10.73 -2.39
C GLU A 61 -2.33 9.89 -2.25
N LEU A 62 -2.46 8.65 -1.76
CA LEU A 62 -1.33 7.73 -1.66
C LEU A 62 -0.73 7.43 -3.05
N LEU A 63 -1.57 7.18 -4.06
CA LEU A 63 -1.15 6.90 -5.43
C LEU A 63 -0.52 8.08 -6.16
N ALA A 64 -0.84 9.30 -5.72
CA ALA A 64 -0.25 10.56 -6.20
C ALA A 64 1.11 10.86 -5.53
N GLY A 65 1.40 10.20 -4.41
CA GLY A 65 2.67 10.32 -3.71
C GLY A 65 3.84 9.72 -4.48
N LYS A 66 5.06 10.15 -4.13
CA LYS A 66 6.29 9.48 -4.54
C LYS A 66 6.59 8.34 -3.58
N GLU A 67 6.74 7.13 -4.12
CA GLU A 67 7.40 6.05 -3.41
C GLU A 67 8.82 6.51 -3.04
N LEU A 68 9.22 6.33 -1.78
CA LEU A 68 10.61 6.51 -1.37
C LEU A 68 11.40 5.30 -1.88
N VAL A 69 11.50 5.18 -3.21
CA VAL A 69 12.39 4.22 -3.86
C VAL A 69 13.80 4.66 -3.47
N GLY A 70 14.45 3.88 -2.61
CA GLY A 70 15.89 4.02 -2.36
C GLY A 70 16.64 4.08 -3.69
N PRO A 71 17.75 4.81 -3.79
CA PRO A 71 18.30 5.23 -5.09
C PRO A 71 18.46 4.02 -6.02
N ASN A 72 17.74 4.07 -7.15
CA ASN A 72 18.04 3.21 -8.30
C ASN A 72 19.52 3.41 -8.63
N LYS A 73 20.31 2.37 -8.41
CA LYS A 73 21.70 2.28 -8.86
C LYS A 73 21.90 0.97 -9.60
#